data_AF-A0A2A6CGX8-F1
#
_entry.id   AF-A0A2A6CGX8-F1
#
_cell.length_a   1.000
_cell.length_b   1.000
_cell.length_c   1.000
_cell.angle_alpha   90.00
_cell.angle_beta   90.00
_cell.angle_gamma   90.00
#
_symmetry.space_group_name_H-M   'P 1'
#
loop_
_entity.id
_entity.type
_entity.pdbx_description
1 polymer ?
#
loop_
_entity_poly.entity_id
_entity_poly.type
_entity_poly.pdbx_seq_one_letter_code
_entity_poly.pdbx_strand_id
1 'polypeptide(L)'
;MIGMNLLAIAALLTVALAIPSMFSGRPKGGFTSHLFNNQYFFNYEFANEDSNVNILFIAGEQNAGLQFVKGDNSYVHYASQLNASLYALEHRYYGDSHPTEDLSVENLKYLTSRQAIEDIAEFIRQKNEEKKEEQKWIVVGGSYAGALSAWSRLIHPELIVGSLSSSAPLLAQMDFYGYLQTVEEDLKKIGGPCHDQMNINFTDTVLELSGVGFEGDTSSRLWLYQTCNEFGFFHSSDRGTSVFGQTQPSKFIDYWKN
;
A
#
# COMPACT_ATOMS: atom_id res chain seq x y z
N MET A 1 2.46 -3.97 -54.35
CA MET A 1 2.12 -2.71 -53.65
C MET A 1 2.10 -3.00 -52.16
N ILE A 2 3.27 -2.89 -51.53
CA ILE A 2 3.45 -2.98 -50.08
C ILE A 2 4.32 -1.76 -49.75
N GLY A 3 3.80 -0.88 -48.91
CA GLY A 3 4.42 0.39 -48.57
C GLY A 3 3.80 0.93 -47.29
N MET A 4 3.95 0.18 -46.20
CA MET A 4 3.70 0.69 -44.86
C MET A 4 4.85 1.63 -44.50
N ASN A 5 4.46 2.86 -44.16
CA ASN A 5 5.31 4.03 -44.06
C ASN A 5 6.16 3.95 -42.78
N LEU A 6 7.49 3.82 -42.91
CA LEU A 6 8.46 3.77 -41.80
C LEU A 6 8.44 5.03 -40.90
N LEU A 7 7.80 6.11 -41.32
CA LEU A 7 7.66 7.35 -40.54
C LEU A 7 6.69 7.24 -39.35
N ALA A 8 5.75 6.28 -39.34
CA ALA A 8 4.80 6.13 -38.22
C ALA A 8 5.43 5.43 -36.99
N ILE A 9 6.47 4.61 -37.19
CA ILE A 9 7.15 3.88 -36.12
C ILE A 9 8.19 4.77 -35.41
N ALA A 10 8.74 5.77 -36.11
CA ALA A 10 9.71 6.71 -35.53
C ALA A 10 9.07 7.76 -34.59
N ALA A 11 7.77 8.06 -34.75
CA ALA A 11 7.06 9.04 -33.93
C ALA A 11 6.68 8.50 -32.52
N LEU A 12 6.63 7.18 -32.35
CA LEU A 12 6.37 6.54 -31.05
C LEU A 12 7.64 6.38 -30.18
N LEU A 13 8.83 6.51 -30.78
CA LEU A 13 10.12 6.37 -30.08
C LEU A 13 10.80 7.70 -29.71
N THR A 14 10.24 8.84 -30.09
CA THR A 14 10.85 10.18 -29.84
C THR A 14 10.16 11.01 -28.75
N VAL A 15 9.12 10.50 -28.08
CA VAL A 15 8.50 11.17 -26.92
C VAL A 15 9.17 10.77 -25.58
N ALA A 16 10.08 9.80 -25.59
CA ALA A 16 10.74 9.30 -24.37
C ALA A 16 11.96 10.13 -23.89
N LEU A 17 12.34 11.21 -24.56
CA LEU A 17 13.50 12.03 -24.19
C LEU A 17 13.22 13.52 -24.42
N ALA A 18 12.62 14.16 -23.41
CA ALA A 18 12.78 15.57 -23.01
C ALA A 18 11.45 16.20 -22.52
N ILE A 19 11.23 16.19 -21.21
CA ILE A 19 10.57 17.33 -20.54
C ILE A 19 11.43 17.68 -19.32
N PRO A 20 12.17 18.80 -19.34
CA PRO A 20 12.82 19.33 -18.16
C PRO A 20 11.78 19.90 -17.19
N SER A 21 12.10 19.78 -15.90
CA SER A 21 11.43 20.38 -14.76
C SER A 21 10.82 21.76 -15.02
N MET A 22 9.51 21.90 -14.84
CA MET A 22 8.85 23.17 -14.49
C MET A 22 7.38 22.92 -14.16
N PHE A 23 7.04 22.86 -12.87
CA PHE A 23 5.91 23.59 -12.29
C PHE A 23 6.15 23.74 -10.79
N SER A 24 6.36 25.00 -10.38
CA SER A 24 6.45 25.44 -8.99
C SER A 24 5.09 25.96 -8.55
N GLY A 25 4.53 25.37 -7.49
CA GLY A 25 3.32 25.83 -6.82
C GLY A 25 3.14 25.08 -5.50
N ARG A 26 3.73 25.60 -4.41
CA ARG A 26 3.73 24.98 -3.07
C ARG A 26 2.40 25.18 -2.32
N PRO A 27 1.94 24.19 -1.54
CA PRO A 27 1.35 24.44 -0.23
C PRO A 27 2.46 24.68 0.80
N LYS A 28 2.25 25.61 1.73
CA LYS A 28 3.19 25.95 2.81
C LYS A 28 3.24 24.83 3.87
N GLY A 29 4.11 23.84 3.64
CA GLY A 29 4.44 22.75 4.57
C GLY A 29 5.40 21.78 3.87
N GLY A 30 6.71 22.07 3.92
CA GLY A 30 7.69 21.43 3.05
C GLY A 30 8.07 20.02 3.46
N PHE A 31 7.51 19.02 2.78
CA PHE A 31 8.16 17.71 2.60
C PHE A 31 9.08 17.80 1.37
N THR A 32 10.32 17.34 1.47
CA THR A 32 11.26 17.24 0.35
C THR A 32 10.75 16.21 -0.65
N SER A 33 10.40 16.63 -1.87
CA SER A 33 9.89 15.73 -2.93
C SER A 33 11.05 15.04 -3.66
N HIS A 34 11.49 13.89 -3.16
CA HIS A 34 12.19 12.92 -3.99
C HIS A 34 11.14 12.07 -4.71
N LEU A 35 11.01 12.26 -6.02
CA LEU A 35 10.10 11.46 -6.85
C LEU A 35 10.71 10.07 -7.06
N PHE A 36 9.88 9.04 -6.95
CA PHE A 36 10.23 7.66 -7.26
C PHE A 36 9.10 7.03 -8.08
N ASN A 37 9.37 5.88 -8.71
CA ASN A 37 8.37 5.18 -9.50
C ASN A 37 7.69 4.12 -8.65
N ASN A 38 6.40 4.27 -8.38
CA ASN A 38 5.57 3.18 -7.86
C ASN A 38 5.26 2.20 -8.99
N GLN A 39 5.44 0.90 -8.71
CA GLN A 39 4.92 -0.15 -9.57
C GLN A 39 3.40 -0.20 -9.45
N TYR A 40 2.74 -0.45 -10.57
CA TYR A 40 1.31 -0.72 -10.58
C TYR A 40 0.96 -1.65 -11.74
N PHE A 41 -0.17 -2.35 -11.59
CA PHE A 41 -0.75 -3.19 -12.61
C PHE A 41 -2.12 -2.63 -12.99
N PHE A 42 -2.57 -2.90 -14.20
CA PHE A 42 -3.87 -2.45 -14.67
C PHE A 42 -4.56 -3.51 -15.53
N ASN A 43 -5.88 -3.43 -15.58
CA ASN A 43 -6.70 -4.20 -16.50
C ASN A 43 -7.86 -3.34 -17.01
N TYR A 44 -7.96 -3.18 -18.32
CA TYR A 44 -9.01 -2.41 -19.00
C TYR A 44 -10.05 -3.30 -19.68
N GLU A 45 -10.00 -4.63 -19.49
CA GLU A 45 -10.89 -5.59 -20.16
C GLU A 45 -12.39 -5.29 -19.95
N PHE A 46 -12.76 -4.75 -18.79
CA PHE A 46 -14.14 -4.42 -18.46
C PHE A 46 -14.54 -2.99 -18.84
N ALA A 47 -13.58 -2.11 -19.10
CA ALA A 47 -13.84 -0.72 -19.42
C ALA A 47 -14.19 -0.57 -20.91
N ASN A 48 -15.16 0.28 -21.21
CA ASN A 48 -15.48 0.70 -22.58
C ASN A 48 -15.07 2.17 -22.79
N GLU A 49 -15.31 2.71 -23.99
CA GLU A 49 -14.90 4.07 -24.35
C GLU A 49 -15.55 5.16 -23.48
N ASP A 50 -16.74 4.90 -22.94
CA ASP A 50 -17.51 5.82 -22.10
C ASP A 50 -17.24 5.61 -20.59
N SER A 51 -16.39 4.66 -20.23
CA SER A 51 -16.13 4.30 -18.84
C SER A 51 -15.32 5.38 -18.11
N ASN A 52 -15.95 6.01 -17.11
CA ASN A 52 -15.29 6.92 -16.19
C ASN A 52 -15.14 6.37 -14.76
N VAL A 53 -15.42 5.09 -14.55
CA VAL A 53 -15.28 4.43 -13.24
C VAL A 53 -13.95 3.68 -13.18
N ASN A 54 -13.22 3.85 -12.09
CA ASN A 54 -11.93 3.22 -11.87
C ASN A 54 -11.93 2.60 -10.46
N ILE A 55 -11.46 1.36 -10.36
CA ILE A 55 -11.27 0.65 -9.09
C ILE A 55 -9.78 0.48 -8.88
N LEU A 56 -9.28 1.01 -7.75
CA LEU A 56 -7.89 0.93 -7.35
C LEU A 56 -7.74 0.00 -6.15
N PHE A 57 -7.11 -1.16 -6.37
CA PHE A 57 -6.68 -2.07 -5.32
C PHE A 57 -5.34 -1.60 -4.74
N ILE A 58 -5.26 -1.48 -3.42
CA ILE A 58 -4.03 -1.15 -2.69
C ILE A 58 -3.37 -2.46 -2.28
N ALA A 59 -2.14 -2.72 -2.75
CA ALA A 59 -1.48 -4.01 -2.50
C ALA A 59 -1.23 -4.26 -1.00
N GLY A 60 -0.88 -3.22 -0.25
CA GLY A 60 -0.53 -3.32 1.17
C GLY A 60 0.91 -3.77 1.37
N GLU A 61 1.14 -4.60 2.38
CA GLU A 61 2.45 -5.05 2.85
C GLU A 61 3.04 -6.20 2.01
N GLN A 62 2.90 -6.10 0.68
CA GLN A 62 3.29 -7.14 -0.26
C GLN A 62 3.52 -6.56 -1.65
N ASN A 63 4.18 -7.34 -2.49
CA ASN A 63 4.33 -7.02 -3.90
C ASN A 63 2.96 -6.93 -4.59
N ALA A 64 2.78 -5.93 -5.45
CA ALA A 64 1.66 -5.91 -6.36
C ALA A 64 1.84 -6.97 -7.46
N GLY A 65 0.75 -7.37 -8.10
CA GLY A 65 0.83 -8.33 -9.19
C GLY A 65 -0.47 -8.46 -9.97
N LEU A 66 -0.39 -9.14 -11.11
CA LEU A 66 -1.51 -9.34 -12.03
C LEU A 66 -2.71 -10.02 -11.39
N GLN A 67 -2.50 -10.84 -10.34
CA GLN A 67 -3.58 -11.49 -9.59
C GLN A 67 -4.57 -10.47 -9.00
N PHE A 68 -4.13 -9.25 -8.69
CA PHE A 68 -5.02 -8.23 -8.12
C PHE A 68 -5.93 -7.57 -9.15
N VAL A 69 -5.61 -7.66 -10.45
CA VAL A 69 -6.41 -7.08 -11.54
C VAL A 69 -7.02 -8.12 -12.49
N LYS A 70 -6.69 -9.40 -12.31
CA LYS A 70 -7.21 -10.54 -13.10
C LYS A 70 -7.76 -11.70 -12.26
N GLY A 71 -7.62 -11.65 -10.93
CA GLY A 71 -8.09 -12.72 -10.04
C GLY A 71 -9.60 -12.73 -9.87
N ASP A 72 -10.11 -13.85 -9.36
CA ASP A 72 -11.53 -14.03 -9.04
C ASP A 72 -11.86 -13.45 -7.66
N ASN A 73 -11.89 -12.13 -7.57
CA ASN A 73 -12.19 -11.39 -6.35
C ASN A 73 -13.49 -10.57 -6.50
N SER A 74 -14.16 -10.29 -5.38
CA SER A 74 -15.44 -9.56 -5.38
C SER A 74 -15.36 -8.20 -6.07
N TYR A 75 -14.28 -7.43 -5.85
CA TYR A 75 -14.08 -6.14 -6.50
C TYR A 75 -13.78 -6.24 -8.00
N VAL A 76 -13.22 -7.35 -8.48
CA VAL A 76 -13.05 -7.62 -9.91
C VAL A 76 -14.41 -7.93 -10.54
N HIS A 77 -15.27 -8.69 -9.85
CA HIS A 77 -16.64 -8.92 -10.29
C HIS A 77 -17.47 -7.62 -10.34
N TYR A 78 -17.29 -6.73 -9.37
CA TYR A 78 -17.91 -5.40 -9.43
C TYR A 78 -17.35 -4.54 -10.57
N ALA A 79 -16.06 -4.65 -10.89
CA ALA A 79 -15.49 -3.94 -12.03
C ALA A 79 -16.19 -4.31 -13.34
N SER A 80 -16.50 -5.60 -13.55
CA SER A 80 -17.23 -6.05 -14.74
C SER A 80 -18.65 -5.50 -14.82
N GLN A 81 -19.33 -5.34 -13.68
CA GLN A 81 -20.69 -4.80 -13.63
C GLN A 81 -20.75 -3.28 -13.81
N LEU A 82 -19.69 -2.58 -13.39
CA LEU A 82 -19.60 -1.12 -13.44
C LEU A 82 -18.91 -0.60 -14.71
N ASN A 83 -18.49 -1.49 -15.60
CA ASN A 83 -17.58 -1.19 -16.71
C ASN A 83 -16.33 -0.42 -16.23
N ALA A 84 -15.73 -0.83 -15.12
CA ALA A 84 -14.65 -0.07 -14.49
C ALA A 84 -13.26 -0.49 -14.99
N SER A 85 -12.34 0.47 -15.12
CA SER A 85 -10.91 0.18 -15.20
C SER A 85 -10.41 -0.34 -13.86
N LEU A 86 -9.57 -1.39 -13.88
CA LEU A 86 -8.92 -1.91 -12.68
C LEU A 86 -7.47 -1.48 -12.63
N TYR A 87 -7.04 -1.09 -11.44
CA TYR A 87 -5.65 -0.80 -11.11
C TYR A 87 -5.27 -1.52 -9.81
N ALA A 88 -4.02 -1.92 -9.68
CA ALA A 88 -3.43 -2.36 -8.42
C ALA A 88 -2.13 -1.59 -8.21
N LEU A 89 -2.08 -0.76 -7.17
CA LEU A 89 -0.91 0.07 -6.84
C LEU A 89 -0.08 -0.60 -5.76
N GLU A 90 1.22 -0.71 -6.04
CA GLU A 90 2.19 -1.20 -5.07
C GLU A 90 2.53 -0.13 -4.05
N HIS A 91 2.60 -0.56 -2.79
CA HIS A 91 2.92 0.30 -1.67
C HIS A 91 4.40 0.66 -1.70
N ARG A 92 4.74 1.91 -1.36
CA ARG A 92 6.13 2.35 -1.17
C ARG A 92 6.92 1.36 -0.29
N TYR A 93 8.18 1.13 -0.64
CA TYR A 93 9.12 0.16 -0.05
C TYR A 93 8.81 -1.32 -0.26
N TYR A 94 7.61 -1.70 -0.71
CA TYR A 94 7.29 -3.10 -1.01
C TYR A 94 7.52 -3.41 -2.49
N GLY A 95 7.83 -4.66 -2.77
CA GLY A 95 8.05 -5.18 -4.12
C GLY A 95 9.14 -4.47 -4.90
N ASP A 96 8.78 -3.77 -5.97
CA ASP A 96 9.71 -3.02 -6.83
C ASP A 96 9.62 -1.49 -6.61
N SER A 97 8.82 -1.05 -5.64
CA SER A 97 8.51 0.37 -5.39
C SER A 97 9.44 1.00 -4.36
N HIS A 98 10.68 1.30 -4.76
CA HIS A 98 11.75 1.72 -3.83
C HIS A 98 12.06 3.23 -3.89
N PRO A 99 11.64 4.03 -2.88
CA PRO A 99 11.92 5.47 -2.85
C PRO A 99 13.33 5.83 -2.39
N THR A 100 14.08 4.88 -1.81
CA THR A 100 15.43 5.07 -1.28
C THR A 100 16.36 3.96 -1.74
N GLU A 101 17.67 4.19 -1.59
CA GLU A 101 18.71 3.25 -2.04
C GLU A 101 18.72 1.93 -1.27
N ASP A 102 18.32 1.95 0.00
CA ASP A 102 18.26 0.78 0.86
C ASP A 102 17.15 0.91 1.91
N LEU A 103 17.04 -0.12 2.75
CA LEU A 103 16.10 -0.21 3.87
C LEU A 103 16.73 0.19 5.20
N SER A 104 17.85 0.91 5.24
CA SER A 104 18.42 1.40 6.50
C SER A 104 17.38 2.21 7.30
N VAL A 105 17.52 2.23 8.63
CA VAL A 105 16.56 2.93 9.51
C VAL A 105 16.40 4.41 9.14
N GLU A 106 17.50 5.05 8.69
CA GLU A 106 17.47 6.43 8.22
C GLU A 106 16.63 6.60 6.94
N ASN A 107 16.70 5.64 6.04
CA ASN A 107 15.96 5.65 4.80
C ASN A 107 14.49 5.27 4.97
N LEU A 108 14.14 4.45 5.97
CA LEU A 108 12.75 4.06 6.26
C LEU A 108 11.87 5.20 6.80
N LYS A 109 12.41 6.38 7.10
CA LYS A 109 11.63 7.54 7.59
C LYS A 109 10.49 7.97 6.66
N TYR A 110 10.52 7.57 5.38
CA TYR A 110 9.43 7.83 4.43
C TYR A 110 8.41 6.70 4.33
N LEU A 111 8.62 5.56 5.01
CA LEU A 111 7.65 4.48 5.15
C LEU A 111 6.63 4.86 6.22
N THR A 112 5.58 5.57 5.79
CA THR A 112 4.47 6.00 6.65
C THR A 112 3.15 5.90 5.91
N SER A 113 2.06 5.65 6.63
CA SER A 113 0.72 5.61 6.03
C SER A 113 0.32 6.95 5.44
N ARG A 114 0.71 8.07 6.06
CA ARG A 114 0.50 9.42 5.52
C ARG A 114 1.06 9.54 4.10
N GLN A 115 2.32 9.15 3.95
CA GLN A 115 2.97 9.28 2.65
C GLN A 115 2.44 8.26 1.64
N ALA A 116 1.98 7.09 2.08
CA ALA A 116 1.30 6.11 1.21
C ALA A 116 -0.09 6.62 0.74
N ILE A 117 -0.83 7.32 1.59
CA ILE A 117 -2.08 7.99 1.23
C ILE A 117 -1.85 9.04 0.14
N GLU A 118 -0.78 9.84 0.28
CA GLU A 118 -0.41 10.82 -0.75
C GLU A 118 0.06 10.15 -2.05
N ASP A 119 0.75 9.01 -2.01
CA ASP A 119 1.07 8.24 -3.23
C ASP A 119 -0.19 7.78 -3.97
N ILE A 120 -1.21 7.31 -3.22
CA ILE A 120 -2.51 6.92 -3.77
C ILE A 120 -3.19 8.12 -4.44
N ALA A 121 -3.18 9.27 -3.76
CA ALA A 121 -3.78 10.50 -4.29
C ALA A 121 -3.05 10.98 -5.56
N GLU A 122 -1.73 10.97 -5.53
CA GLU A 122 -0.89 11.38 -6.66
C GLU A 122 -1.05 10.45 -7.86
N PHE A 123 -1.10 9.13 -7.65
CA PHE A 123 -1.43 8.16 -8.69
C PHE A 123 -2.77 8.48 -9.37
N ILE A 124 -3.81 8.77 -8.58
CA ILE A 124 -5.13 9.13 -9.10
C ILE A 124 -5.07 10.45 -9.90
N ARG A 125 -4.35 11.46 -9.41
CA ARG A 125 -4.20 12.74 -10.13
C ARG A 125 -3.54 12.53 -11.49
N GLN A 126 -2.43 11.79 -11.55
CA GLN A 126 -1.74 11.48 -12.80
C GLN A 126 -2.64 10.72 -13.78
N LYS A 127 -3.41 9.73 -13.31
CA LYS A 127 -4.36 9.00 -14.17
C LYS A 127 -5.55 9.84 -14.62
N ASN A 128 -5.94 10.84 -13.86
CA ASN A 128 -6.95 11.80 -14.28
C ASN A 128 -6.41 12.77 -15.33
N GLU A 129 -5.15 13.19 -15.25
CA GLU A 129 -4.53 14.06 -16.28
C GLU A 129 -4.40 13.38 -17.65
N GLU A 130 -4.23 12.06 -17.67
CA GLU A 130 -4.25 11.24 -18.89
C GLU A 130 -5.65 11.22 -19.56
N LYS A 131 -6.72 11.59 -18.85
CA LYS A 131 -8.11 11.50 -19.30
C LYS A 131 -8.78 12.88 -19.37
N LYS A 132 -9.70 13.07 -20.34
CA LYS A 132 -10.34 14.39 -20.58
C LYS A 132 -11.62 14.60 -19.77
N GLU A 133 -12.20 13.55 -19.22
CA GLU A 133 -13.48 13.57 -18.51
C GLU A 133 -13.31 13.27 -17.03
N GLU A 134 -14.24 13.77 -16.22
CA GLU A 134 -14.27 13.53 -14.79
C GLU A 134 -14.32 12.03 -14.48
N GLN A 135 -13.31 11.56 -13.75
CA GLN A 135 -13.14 10.16 -13.36
C GLN A 135 -13.63 9.92 -11.93
N LYS A 136 -14.28 8.78 -11.71
CA LYS A 136 -14.76 8.31 -10.41
C LYS A 136 -13.86 7.18 -9.92
N TRP A 137 -13.31 7.33 -8.72
CA TRP A 137 -12.39 6.36 -8.14
C TRP A 137 -12.97 5.67 -6.90
N ILE A 138 -12.94 4.34 -6.90
CA ILE A 138 -13.21 3.51 -5.71
C ILE A 138 -11.90 2.86 -5.29
N VAL A 139 -11.51 3.03 -4.03
CA VAL A 139 -10.29 2.41 -3.48
C VAL A 139 -10.62 1.17 -2.66
N VAL A 140 -9.86 0.10 -2.85
CA VAL A 140 -10.12 -1.22 -2.25
C VAL A 140 -8.88 -1.72 -1.55
N GLY A 141 -9.03 -2.30 -0.36
CA GLY A 141 -7.93 -2.95 0.33
C GLY A 141 -8.39 -3.86 1.48
N GLY A 142 -7.50 -4.76 1.90
CA GLY A 142 -7.68 -5.65 3.04
C GLY A 142 -6.65 -5.39 4.14
N SER A 143 -6.97 -5.68 5.41
CA SER A 143 -6.04 -5.47 6.53
C SER A 143 -5.52 -4.02 6.59
N TYR A 144 -4.21 -3.78 6.68
CA TYR A 144 -3.60 -2.44 6.57
C TYR A 144 -3.98 -1.72 5.27
N ALA A 145 -3.99 -2.40 4.12
CA ALA A 145 -4.46 -1.80 2.88
C ALA A 145 -5.94 -1.40 2.96
N GLY A 146 -6.74 -2.11 3.76
CA GLY A 146 -8.11 -1.72 4.09
C GLY A 146 -8.17 -0.45 4.91
N ALA A 147 -7.25 -0.27 5.86
CA ALA A 147 -7.11 0.97 6.62
C ALA A 147 -6.69 2.14 5.72
N LEU A 148 -5.70 1.93 4.83
CA LEU A 148 -5.32 2.90 3.80
C LEU A 148 -6.50 3.26 2.90
N SER A 149 -7.27 2.28 2.43
CA SER A 149 -8.48 2.51 1.62
C SER A 149 -9.47 3.45 2.31
N ALA A 150 -9.77 3.22 3.59
CA ALA A 150 -10.67 4.08 4.36
C ALA A 150 -10.07 5.49 4.58
N TRP A 151 -8.80 5.57 4.97
CA TRP A 151 -8.13 6.83 5.25
C TRP A 151 -7.93 7.68 4.00
N SER A 152 -7.56 7.09 2.86
CA SER A 152 -7.44 7.80 1.59
C SER A 152 -8.76 8.44 1.16
N ARG A 153 -9.90 7.74 1.30
CA ARG A 153 -11.23 8.32 1.05
C ARG A 153 -11.56 9.45 2.03
N LEU A 154 -11.18 9.32 3.30
CA LEU A 154 -11.42 10.36 4.31
C LEU A 154 -10.59 11.62 4.05
N ILE A 155 -9.32 11.46 3.68
CA ILE A 155 -8.36 12.56 3.48
C ILE A 155 -8.50 13.20 2.10
N HIS A 156 -8.78 12.43 1.05
CA HIS A 156 -8.95 12.91 -0.32
C HIS A 156 -10.36 12.64 -0.89
N PRO A 157 -11.42 13.17 -0.26
CA PRO A 157 -12.79 12.98 -0.73
C PRO A 157 -13.04 13.65 -2.09
N GLU A 158 -12.19 14.59 -2.52
CA GLU A 158 -12.22 15.23 -3.82
C GLU A 158 -11.75 14.33 -4.97
N LEU A 159 -10.98 13.28 -4.66
CA LEU A 159 -10.46 12.33 -5.66
C LEU A 159 -11.22 10.99 -5.64
N ILE A 160 -11.53 10.50 -4.45
CA ILE A 160 -12.00 9.14 -4.24
C ILE A 160 -13.47 9.21 -3.88
N VAL A 161 -14.36 8.60 -4.67
CA VAL A 161 -15.82 8.63 -4.47
C VAL A 161 -16.34 7.56 -3.50
N GLY A 162 -15.55 6.52 -3.23
CA GLY A 162 -15.91 5.45 -2.30
C GLY A 162 -14.73 4.55 -1.93
N SER A 163 -14.89 3.80 -0.84
CA SER A 163 -13.87 2.87 -0.34
C SER A 163 -14.49 1.53 0.06
N LEU A 164 -13.80 0.43 -0.25
CA LEU A 164 -14.09 -0.91 0.25
C LEU A 164 -12.93 -1.37 1.15
N SER A 165 -13.18 -1.34 2.46
CA SER A 165 -12.16 -1.53 3.49
C SER A 165 -12.41 -2.84 4.25
N SER A 166 -11.81 -3.93 3.78
CA SER A 166 -12.05 -5.28 4.32
C SER A 166 -11.12 -5.58 5.50
N SER A 167 -11.65 -6.07 6.61
CA SER A 167 -10.87 -6.44 7.82
C SER A 167 -9.89 -5.34 8.27
N ALA A 168 -10.26 -4.08 8.09
CA ALA A 168 -9.39 -2.94 8.32
C ALA A 168 -9.32 -2.59 9.81
N PRO A 169 -8.13 -2.60 10.45
CA PRO A 169 -7.99 -2.16 11.83
C PRO A 169 -7.91 -0.63 11.88
N LEU A 170 -9.07 0.03 11.74
CA LEU A 170 -9.17 1.50 11.70
C LEU A 170 -8.88 2.17 13.05
N LEU A 171 -9.04 1.43 14.14
CA LEU A 171 -8.75 1.89 15.48
C LEU A 171 -7.35 1.41 15.86
N ALA A 172 -6.42 2.37 15.99
CA ALA A 172 -5.11 2.08 16.55
C ALA A 172 -5.29 1.67 18.02
N GLN A 173 -5.00 0.41 18.32
CA GLN A 173 -5.01 -0.12 19.67
C GLN A 173 -3.56 -0.38 20.09
N MET A 174 -3.12 0.37 21.09
CA MET A 174 -1.88 0.06 21.79
C MET A 174 -2.05 -1.28 22.50
N ASP A 175 -1.07 -2.16 22.36
CA ASP A 175 -1.06 -3.47 23.02
C ASP A 175 -2.34 -4.29 22.69
N PHE A 176 -2.43 -4.75 21.44
CA PHE A 176 -3.58 -5.51 20.96
C PHE A 176 -3.48 -7.00 21.34
N TYR A 177 -3.28 -7.30 22.62
CA TYR A 177 -3.18 -8.68 23.13
C TYR A 177 -4.41 -9.54 22.78
N GLY A 178 -5.59 -8.92 22.60
CA GLY A 178 -6.82 -9.59 22.16
C GLY A 178 -6.69 -10.30 20.81
N TYR A 179 -5.81 -9.81 19.91
CA TYR A 179 -5.47 -10.50 18.67
C TYR A 179 -4.86 -11.88 18.96
N LEU A 180 -3.82 -11.91 19.79
CA LEU A 180 -3.12 -13.15 20.14
C LEU A 180 -3.99 -14.10 20.96
N GLN A 181 -4.87 -13.58 21.83
CA GLN A 181 -5.85 -14.40 22.54
C GLN A 181 -6.82 -15.09 21.58
N THR A 182 -7.32 -14.36 20.58
CA THR A 182 -8.21 -14.94 19.55
C THR A 182 -7.49 -16.03 18.75
N VAL A 183 -6.24 -15.79 18.36
CA VAL A 183 -5.40 -16.78 17.67
C VAL A 183 -5.20 -18.03 18.53
N GLU A 184 -4.85 -17.86 19.81
CA GLU A 184 -4.67 -18.98 20.74
C GLU A 184 -5.97 -19.79 20.92
N GLU A 185 -7.11 -19.11 21.08
CA GLU A 185 -8.42 -19.77 21.20
C GLU A 185 -8.79 -20.56 19.95
N ASP A 186 -8.51 -20.02 18.76
CA ASP A 186 -8.79 -20.71 17.50
C ASP A 186 -7.86 -21.90 17.26
N LEU A 187 -6.57 -21.76 17.58
CA LEU A 187 -5.62 -22.88 17.55
C LEU A 187 -6.01 -23.99 18.52
N LYS A 188 -6.49 -23.65 19.73
CA LYS A 188 -7.00 -24.62 20.70
C LYS A 188 -8.24 -25.37 20.18
N LYS A 189 -9.12 -24.71 19.43
CA LYS A 189 -10.31 -25.36 18.82
C LYS A 189 -9.92 -26.35 17.73
N ILE A 190 -8.89 -26.04 16.95
CA ILE A 190 -8.40 -26.91 15.86
C ILE A 190 -7.63 -28.11 16.44
N GLY A 191 -6.78 -27.87 17.45
CA GLY A 191 -5.94 -28.89 18.09
C GLY A 191 -4.91 -29.54 17.15
N GLY A 192 -4.18 -30.53 17.65
CA GLY A 192 -3.26 -31.36 16.86
C GLY A 192 -1.87 -30.72 16.59
N PRO A 193 -1.05 -31.33 15.70
CA PRO A 193 0.37 -30.99 15.53
C PRO A 193 0.64 -29.54 15.07
N CYS A 194 -0.38 -28.83 14.57
CA CYS A 194 -0.29 -27.41 14.22
C CYS A 194 -0.17 -26.51 15.46
N HIS A 195 -0.78 -26.88 16.58
CA HIS A 195 -0.62 -26.21 17.87
C HIS A 195 0.75 -26.55 18.49
N ASP A 196 1.21 -27.79 18.34
CA ASP A 196 2.36 -28.31 19.09
C ASP A 196 3.73 -28.03 18.43
N GLN A 197 3.77 -27.54 17.18
CA GLN A 197 5.01 -27.39 16.39
C GLN A 197 5.36 -25.96 15.97
N MET A 198 4.95 -24.94 16.72
CA MET A 198 5.42 -23.56 16.50
C MET A 198 6.88 -23.40 16.97
N ASN A 199 7.84 -23.75 16.11
CA ASN A 199 9.25 -23.47 16.35
C ASN A 199 9.63 -22.10 15.77
N ILE A 200 9.55 -21.06 16.59
CA ILE A 200 10.01 -19.71 16.24
C ILE A 200 11.49 -19.61 16.64
N ASN A 201 12.41 -19.68 15.67
CA ASN A 201 13.82 -19.48 15.93
C ASN A 201 14.13 -17.98 15.99
N PHE A 202 14.38 -17.48 17.19
CA PHE A 202 14.74 -16.09 17.43
C PHE A 202 15.93 -15.62 16.59
N THR A 203 16.94 -16.48 16.39
CA THR A 203 18.13 -16.14 15.60
C THR A 203 17.77 -15.90 14.14
N ASP A 204 16.91 -16.74 13.57
CA ASP A 204 16.51 -16.61 12.16
C ASP A 204 15.68 -15.34 11.95
N THR A 205 14.77 -15.04 12.88
CA THR A 205 14.01 -13.78 12.88
C THR A 205 14.93 -12.55 13.00
N VAL A 206 15.93 -12.57 13.88
CA VAL A 206 16.88 -11.46 14.00
C VAL A 206 17.70 -11.29 12.72
N LEU A 207 18.12 -12.39 12.09
CA LEU A 207 18.86 -12.33 10.82
C LEU A 207 18.01 -11.72 9.70
N GLU A 208 16.76 -12.16 9.55
CA GLU A 208 15.81 -11.61 8.58
C GLU A 208 15.61 -10.10 8.78
N LEU A 209 15.35 -9.67 10.03
CA LEU A 209 15.10 -8.27 10.35
C LEU A 209 16.35 -7.37 10.29
N SER A 210 17.55 -7.96 10.32
CA SER A 210 18.82 -7.22 10.23
C SER A 210 19.20 -6.83 8.80
N GLY A 211 18.60 -7.46 7.79
CA GLY A 211 18.84 -7.17 6.38
C GLY A 211 18.42 -5.74 6.01
N VAL A 212 19.25 -5.05 5.23
CA VAL A 212 18.96 -3.68 4.75
C VAL A 212 18.86 -3.59 3.24
N GLY A 213 19.15 -4.68 2.52
CA GLY A 213 18.94 -4.75 1.07
C GLY A 213 17.47 -5.04 0.72
N PHE A 214 17.12 -4.83 -0.54
CA PHE A 214 15.83 -5.23 -1.11
C PHE A 214 15.80 -6.69 -1.60
N GLU A 215 16.85 -7.47 -1.34
CA GLU A 215 16.92 -8.88 -1.73
C GLU A 215 16.13 -9.77 -0.77
N GLY A 216 15.32 -10.69 -1.32
CA GLY A 216 14.51 -11.62 -0.53
C GLY A 216 13.19 -11.02 -0.04
N ASP A 217 12.55 -11.70 0.92
CA ASP A 217 11.33 -11.17 1.55
C ASP A 217 11.70 -10.15 2.62
N THR A 218 11.41 -8.88 2.35
CA THR A 218 11.67 -7.76 3.26
C THR A 218 10.42 -7.30 4.01
N SER A 219 9.27 -7.93 3.73
CA SER A 219 7.95 -7.48 4.19
C SER A 219 7.86 -7.45 5.72
N SER A 220 8.40 -8.48 6.39
CA SER A 220 8.46 -8.57 7.86
C SER A 220 9.18 -7.39 8.49
N ARG A 221 10.30 -6.96 7.90
CA ARG A 221 11.11 -5.87 8.43
C ARG A 221 10.44 -4.52 8.25
N LEU A 222 9.88 -4.29 7.06
CA LEU A 222 9.13 -3.07 6.75
C LEU A 222 7.91 -2.95 7.65
N TRP A 223 7.17 -4.05 7.81
CA TRP A 223 6.02 -4.11 8.70
C TRP A 223 6.40 -3.89 10.16
N LEU A 224 7.48 -4.51 10.64
CA LEU A 224 7.97 -4.28 12.00
C LEU A 224 8.35 -2.82 12.21
N TYR A 225 9.07 -2.20 11.26
CA TYR A 225 9.41 -0.78 11.37
C TYR A 225 8.15 0.08 11.44
N GLN A 226 7.19 -0.13 10.55
CA GLN A 226 5.98 0.68 10.48
C GLN A 226 5.09 0.50 11.72
N THR A 227 4.90 -0.73 12.18
CA THR A 227 4.15 -1.00 13.41
C THR A 227 4.81 -0.38 14.65
N CYS A 228 6.14 -0.40 14.75
CA CYS A 228 6.89 0.25 15.83
C CYS A 228 6.81 1.78 15.79
N ASN A 229 6.87 2.39 14.60
CA ASN A 229 6.98 3.84 14.46
C ASN A 229 5.62 4.55 14.29
N GLU A 230 4.58 3.84 13.85
CA GLU A 230 3.31 4.45 13.46
C GLU A 230 2.11 3.91 14.25
N PHE A 231 1.94 2.59 14.30
CA PHE A 231 0.67 1.99 14.75
C PHE A 231 0.65 1.48 16.19
N GLY A 232 1.80 1.15 16.76
CA GLY A 232 1.90 0.64 18.13
C GLY A 232 1.28 -0.75 18.35
N PHE A 233 1.04 -1.52 17.28
CA PHE A 233 0.42 -2.86 17.34
C PHE A 233 1.25 -3.86 18.15
N PHE A 234 2.58 -3.82 18.01
CA PHE A 234 3.51 -4.72 18.69
C PHE A 234 4.46 -3.87 19.54
N HIS A 235 4.29 -3.85 20.86
CA HIS A 235 5.35 -3.40 21.73
C HIS A 235 6.31 -4.56 22.01
N SER A 236 7.61 -4.24 21.99
CA SER A 236 8.71 -5.08 22.41
C SER A 236 8.53 -5.56 23.86
N SER A 237 8.73 -6.85 24.06
CA SER A 237 8.84 -7.48 25.38
C SER A 237 9.97 -6.86 26.21
N ASP A 238 9.64 -6.19 27.33
CA ASP A 238 10.60 -5.63 28.30
C ASP A 238 9.77 -5.29 29.56
N ARG A 239 9.82 -5.92 30.75
CA ARG A 239 10.87 -6.64 31.50
C ARG A 239 10.30 -7.76 32.39
N GLY A 240 10.73 -8.98 32.09
CA GLY A 240 11.36 -9.81 33.13
C GLY A 240 10.57 -10.97 33.72
N THR A 241 9.23 -11.01 33.67
CA THR A 241 8.47 -12.22 34.07
C THR A 241 7.14 -12.46 33.30
N SER A 242 6.81 -11.63 32.30
CA SER A 242 5.76 -11.87 31.30
C SER A 242 6.11 -11.09 30.02
N VAL A 243 5.85 -11.63 28.82
CA VAL A 243 6.31 -11.01 27.55
C VAL A 243 5.49 -9.80 27.08
N PHE A 244 4.35 -9.47 27.70
CA PHE A 244 3.41 -8.43 27.22
C PHE A 244 3.03 -7.38 28.29
N GLY A 245 3.94 -6.54 28.75
CA GLY A 245 3.60 -5.32 29.52
C GLY A 245 4.77 -4.33 29.56
N GLN A 246 4.64 -3.01 29.73
CA GLN A 246 3.49 -2.09 29.88
C GLN A 246 3.68 -0.77 29.09
N THR A 247 2.56 -0.29 28.55
CA THR A 247 2.08 1.02 28.03
C THR A 247 2.90 2.33 28.10
N GLN A 248 2.87 3.07 26.97
CA GLN A 248 2.74 4.54 26.89
C GLN A 248 1.60 4.95 25.92
N PRO A 249 0.96 6.12 26.10
CA PRO A 249 -0.15 6.55 25.24
C PRO A 249 0.34 7.32 24.00
N SER A 250 -0.08 6.93 22.79
CA SER A 250 0.12 7.74 21.57
C SER A 250 -1.21 8.32 21.07
N LYS A 251 -1.27 9.66 20.97
CA LYS A 251 -2.41 10.44 20.48
C LYS A 251 -2.35 10.58 18.95
N PHE A 252 -2.41 9.47 18.22
CA PHE A 252 -2.25 9.48 16.76
C PHE A 252 -3.39 10.21 16.01
N ILE A 253 -4.64 10.05 16.48
CA ILE A 253 -5.82 10.66 15.83
C ILE A 253 -5.93 12.17 16.08
N ASP A 254 -5.41 12.68 17.20
CA ASP A 254 -5.54 14.11 17.54
C ASP A 254 -4.64 15.01 16.68
N TYR A 255 -3.59 14.46 16.06
CA TYR A 255 -2.69 15.19 15.16
C TYR A 255 -3.31 15.58 13.82
N TRP A 256 -4.46 15.00 13.45
CA TRP A 256 -5.14 15.25 12.18
C TRP A 256 -6.35 16.18 12.30
N LYS A 257 -6.68 16.63 13.52
CA LYS A 257 -7.83 17.50 13.80
C LYS A 257 -7.48 19.00 13.96
N ASN A 258 -6.20 19.37 13.83
CA ASN A 258 -5.71 20.75 13.86
C ASN A 258 -5.00 21.10 12.55
#